data_AF-A0A3F2RVG9-F1
#
_entry.id   AF-A0A3F2RVG9-F1
#
_cell.length_a   1.000
_cell.length_b   1.000
_cell.length_c   1.000
_cell.angle_alpha   90.00
_cell.angle_beta   90.00
_cell.angle_gamma   90.00
#
_symmetry.space_group_name_H-M   'P 1'
#
loop_
_entity.id
_entity.type
_entity.pdbx_description
1 polymer ?
#
loop_
_entity_poly.entity_id
_entity_poly.type
_entity_poly.pdbx_seq_one_letter_code
_entity_poly.pdbx_strand_id
1 'polypeptide(L)'
;MATCSGVGVCDVSVGECSCPQPFEGAACERLMCPPGTDTPCNGHGRCITMAELALEARNSLGDPLSITYGSTPNDPRTWDFNKIQACVCDDGFEGHDCERRSCPRGDDPRTTGQSREVQTISCVYTAVASFTLSFRGKVSTILSSGILAADLQTALASVPTIGDVQVSYSAGPNSGACTLASQAANTISITFISALGDLPLLRVNTDRNLVLLPAFMINSDGISGSIQGTNENAECSNNGLCNYDTGTCTCFNGMASSNGLGGLGLRADCGFLVPEMDRLADTTEVY
;
A
#
# COMPACT_ATOMS: atom_id res chain seq x y z
N MET A 1 -34.63 17.73 19.63
CA MET A 1 -34.21 17.74 18.22
C MET A 1 -34.55 19.10 17.64
N ALA A 2 -33.64 19.71 16.87
CA ALA A 2 -33.88 20.97 16.18
C ALA A 2 -34.16 20.71 14.70
N THR A 3 -35.09 21.46 14.11
CA THR A 3 -35.39 21.40 12.67
C THR A 3 -34.14 21.71 11.87
N CYS A 4 -33.84 20.90 10.85
CA CYS A 4 -32.61 21.02 10.03
C CYS A 4 -31.33 21.16 10.85
N SER A 5 -31.25 20.39 11.95
CA SER A 5 -30.15 20.38 12.92
C SER A 5 -29.81 21.74 13.54
N GLY A 6 -30.71 22.72 13.42
CA GLY A 6 -30.46 24.10 13.86
C GLY A 6 -29.50 24.88 12.95
N VAL A 7 -29.18 24.34 11.78
CA VAL A 7 -28.22 24.92 10.81
C VAL A 7 -28.92 25.32 9.52
N GLY A 8 -29.78 24.45 8.99
CA GLY A 8 -30.50 24.68 7.73
C GLY A 8 -31.84 25.41 7.90
N VAL A 9 -32.40 25.81 6.76
CA VAL A 9 -33.76 26.37 6.69
C VAL A 9 -34.71 25.32 6.13
N CYS A 10 -35.82 25.05 6.82
CA CYS A 10 -36.82 24.10 6.37
C CYS A 10 -37.75 24.74 5.34
N ASP A 11 -37.78 24.20 4.13
CA ASP A 11 -38.85 24.49 3.18
C ASP A 11 -40.06 23.62 3.52
N VAL A 12 -41.03 24.23 4.21
CA VAL A 12 -42.24 23.55 4.68
C VAL A 12 -43.18 23.12 3.54
N SER A 13 -42.99 23.63 2.31
CA SER A 13 -43.85 23.27 1.17
C SER A 13 -43.51 21.90 0.59
N VAL A 14 -42.23 21.51 0.67
CA VAL A 14 -41.72 20.21 0.19
C VAL A 14 -41.25 19.29 1.32
N GLY A 15 -41.01 19.82 2.51
CA GLY A 15 -40.55 19.06 3.67
C GLY A 15 -39.05 18.75 3.66
N GLU A 16 -38.26 19.57 2.97
CA GLU A 16 -36.81 19.40 2.81
C GLU A 16 -36.02 20.54 3.45
N CYS A 17 -34.81 20.24 3.90
CA CYS A 17 -33.91 21.22 4.49
C CYS A 17 -32.96 21.80 3.43
N SER A 18 -32.95 23.12 3.30
CA SER A 18 -31.92 23.85 2.57
C SER A 18 -30.69 24.04 3.47
N CYS A 19 -29.60 23.35 3.14
CA CYS A 19 -28.39 23.35 3.96
C CYS A 19 -27.38 24.40 3.47
N PRO A 20 -26.89 25.30 4.35
CA PRO A 20 -25.76 26.15 4.01
C PRO A 20 -24.48 25.31 3.93
N GLN A 21 -23.63 25.57 2.94
CA GLN A 21 -22.30 24.94 2.90
C GLN A 21 -21.47 25.33 4.14
N PRO A 22 -20.68 24.40 4.70
CA PRO A 22 -20.36 23.05 4.20
C PRO A 22 -21.23 21.94 4.82
N PHE A 23 -22.50 22.19 5.16
CA PHE A 23 -23.38 21.19 5.75
C PHE A 23 -24.24 20.49 4.71
N GLU A 24 -24.43 19.18 4.90
CA GLU A 24 -25.23 18.32 4.04
C GLU A 24 -26.05 17.29 4.85
N GLY A 25 -26.77 16.43 4.12
CA GLY A 25 -27.70 15.46 4.69
C GLY A 25 -29.13 15.98 4.71
N ALA A 26 -30.08 15.08 4.93
CA ALA A 26 -31.51 15.40 4.86
C ALA A 26 -31.94 16.44 5.90
N ALA A 27 -31.17 16.62 6.97
CA ALA A 27 -31.39 17.58 8.02
C ALA A 27 -30.16 18.49 8.26
N CYS A 28 -29.26 18.64 7.28
CA CYS A 28 -28.01 19.42 7.42
C CYS A 28 -27.15 18.94 8.59
N GLU A 29 -27.22 17.65 8.89
CA GLU A 29 -26.66 17.04 10.08
C GLU A 29 -25.23 16.55 9.91
N ARG A 30 -24.66 16.63 8.71
CA ARG A 30 -23.29 16.21 8.41
C ARG A 30 -22.49 17.35 7.83
N LEU A 31 -21.18 17.32 8.06
CA LEU A 31 -20.20 18.16 7.40
C LEU A 31 -19.75 17.47 6.12
N MET A 32 -19.84 18.15 4.98
CA MET A 32 -19.35 17.68 3.70
C MET A 32 -17.85 17.33 3.78
N CYS A 33 -17.42 16.35 2.98
CA CYS A 33 -15.99 16.15 2.77
C CYS A 33 -15.36 17.35 2.04
N PRO A 34 -14.09 17.66 2.32
CA PRO A 34 -13.31 18.59 1.52
C PRO A 34 -13.37 18.26 0.01
N PRO A 35 -13.34 19.26 -0.88
CA PRO A 35 -13.27 20.70 -0.59
C PRO A 35 -14.63 21.33 -0.18
N GLY A 36 -15.68 20.53 0.06
CA GLY A 36 -17.01 21.03 0.40
C GLY A 36 -17.83 21.46 -0.82
N THR A 37 -17.58 20.84 -1.97
CA THR A 37 -18.27 21.09 -3.24
C THR A 37 -18.94 19.81 -3.77
N ASP A 38 -19.62 19.88 -4.92
CA ASP A 38 -20.25 18.74 -5.58
C ASP A 38 -19.28 17.63 -6.01
N THR A 39 -17.96 17.86 -5.87
CA THR A 39 -16.91 16.89 -6.17
C THR A 39 -16.12 16.60 -4.90
N PRO A 40 -16.69 15.84 -3.94
CA PRO A 40 -16.00 15.51 -2.71
C PRO A 40 -14.71 14.74 -3.01
N CYS A 41 -13.68 14.98 -2.20
CA CYS A 41 -12.36 14.37 -2.34
C CYS A 41 -11.73 14.61 -3.71
N ASN A 42 -12.05 15.75 -4.35
CA ASN A 42 -11.64 16.11 -5.70
C ASN A 42 -11.92 15.01 -6.76
N GLY A 43 -12.84 14.09 -6.48
CA GLY A 43 -13.15 12.95 -7.35
C GLY A 43 -12.10 11.83 -7.34
N HIS A 44 -11.14 11.89 -6.41
CA HIS A 44 -10.02 10.96 -6.26
C HIS A 44 -10.05 10.24 -4.91
N GLY A 45 -11.24 9.98 -4.40
CA GLY A 45 -11.42 9.25 -3.16
C GLY A 45 -12.86 9.07 -2.76
N ARG A 46 -13.03 8.40 -1.63
CA ARG A 46 -14.32 8.14 -1.02
C ARG A 46 -14.53 9.06 0.18
N CYS A 47 -15.64 9.77 0.17
CA CYS A 47 -16.10 10.52 1.32
C CYS A 47 -16.78 9.58 2.33
N ILE A 48 -16.20 9.42 3.51
CA ILE A 48 -16.69 8.52 4.56
C ILE A 48 -16.75 9.23 5.90
N THR A 49 -17.57 8.73 6.81
CA THR A 49 -17.69 9.26 8.18
C THR A 49 -16.46 8.95 9.04
N MET A 50 -16.29 9.64 10.17
CA MET A 50 -15.23 9.33 11.13
C MET A 50 -15.31 7.88 11.66
N ALA A 51 -16.52 7.33 11.80
CA ALA A 51 -16.73 5.94 12.22
C ALA A 51 -16.19 4.94 11.19
N GLU A 52 -16.45 5.20 9.91
CA GLU A 52 -15.95 4.38 8.80
C GLU A 52 -14.45 4.57 8.59
N LEU A 53 -13.94 5.80 8.74
CA LEU A 53 -12.52 6.11 8.66
C LEU A 53 -11.70 5.32 9.68
N ALA A 54 -12.24 5.09 10.87
CA ALA A 54 -11.59 4.25 11.88
C ALA A 54 -11.38 2.80 11.40
N LEU A 55 -12.29 2.26 10.58
CA LEU A 55 -12.15 0.93 9.96
C LEU A 55 -11.10 0.92 8.84
N GLU A 56 -10.83 2.09 8.25
CA GLU A 56 -9.77 2.28 7.25
C GLU A 56 -8.40 2.59 7.88
N ALA A 57 -8.32 2.65 9.21
CA ALA A 57 -7.05 2.90 9.90
C ALA A 57 -6.00 1.83 9.56
N ARG A 58 -4.77 2.29 9.34
CA ARG A 58 -3.58 1.45 9.11
C ARG A 58 -2.48 1.86 10.07
N ASN A 59 -1.58 0.94 10.40
CA ASN A 59 -0.36 1.28 11.13
C ASN A 59 0.68 1.94 10.19
N SER A 60 1.84 2.31 10.75
CA SER A 60 2.95 2.91 9.98
C SER A 60 3.49 2.01 8.85
N LEU A 61 3.25 0.70 8.95
CA LEU A 61 3.65 -0.29 7.97
C LEU A 61 2.54 -0.61 6.97
N GLY A 62 1.38 0.03 7.05
CA GLY A 62 0.24 -0.15 6.15
C GLY A 62 -0.69 -1.32 6.49
N ASP A 63 -0.48 -2.03 7.59
CA ASP A 63 -1.38 -3.11 8.01
C ASP A 63 -2.70 -2.55 8.57
N PRO A 64 -3.86 -3.15 8.23
CA PRO A 64 -5.15 -2.82 8.83
C PRO A 64 -5.13 -2.89 10.35
N LEU A 65 -5.66 -1.84 10.98
CA LEU A 65 -5.92 -1.80 12.40
C LEU A 65 -7.41 -2.06 12.65
N SER A 66 -7.71 -2.88 13.66
CA SER A 66 -9.09 -3.11 14.10
C SER A 66 -9.50 -2.07 15.13
N ILE A 67 -9.67 -0.83 14.69
CA ILE A 67 -10.10 0.29 15.54
C ILE A 67 -11.56 0.63 15.20
N THR A 68 -12.37 0.89 16.23
CA THR A 68 -13.72 1.42 16.07
C THR A 68 -13.83 2.81 16.69
N TYR A 69 -14.71 3.63 16.11
CA TYR A 69 -14.99 4.98 16.60
C TYR A 69 -16.49 5.21 16.64
N GLY A 70 -17.02 5.67 17.78
CA GLY A 70 -18.46 5.85 17.97
C GLY A 70 -19.28 4.57 18.19
N SER A 71 -18.65 3.43 18.46
CA SER A 71 -19.34 2.16 18.71
C SER A 71 -20.12 2.12 20.02
N THR A 72 -19.84 3.04 20.95
CA THR A 72 -20.59 3.18 22.21
C THR A 72 -21.74 4.17 22.03
N PRO A 73 -23.00 3.73 22.10
CA PRO A 73 -24.15 4.62 21.92
C PRO A 73 -24.13 5.76 22.93
N ASN A 74 -24.40 6.98 22.45
CA ASN A 74 -24.47 8.21 23.25
C ASN A 74 -23.17 8.57 24.00
N ASP A 75 -21.99 8.11 23.58
CA ASP A 75 -20.73 8.63 24.14
C ASP A 75 -20.48 10.05 23.60
N PRO A 76 -20.49 11.09 24.47
CA PRO A 76 -20.27 12.46 24.04
C PRO A 76 -18.86 12.70 23.49
N ARG A 77 -17.90 11.81 23.74
CA ARG A 77 -16.52 11.93 23.22
C ARG A 77 -16.40 11.60 21.73
N THR A 78 -17.41 10.94 21.17
CA THR A 78 -17.45 10.54 19.75
C THR A 78 -18.74 11.05 19.11
N TRP A 79 -19.19 12.24 19.52
CA TRP A 79 -20.42 12.87 19.03
C TRP A 79 -20.40 13.07 17.50
N ASP A 80 -19.19 13.22 16.95
CA ASP A 80 -18.87 13.50 15.55
C ASP A 80 -18.78 12.26 14.67
N PHE A 81 -18.88 11.06 15.24
CA PHE A 81 -18.60 9.79 14.55
C PHE A 81 -19.32 9.63 13.19
N ASN A 82 -20.59 10.05 13.11
CA ASN A 82 -21.41 10.05 11.90
C ASN A 82 -21.79 11.47 11.42
N LYS A 83 -21.06 12.49 11.90
CA LYS A 83 -21.35 13.91 11.62
C LYS A 83 -20.23 14.56 10.84
N ILE A 84 -18.98 14.22 11.14
CA ILE A 84 -17.81 14.69 10.41
C ILE A 84 -17.41 13.60 9.42
N GLN A 85 -17.02 14.03 8.22
CA GLN A 85 -16.60 13.17 7.14
C GLN A 85 -15.18 13.53 6.70
N ALA A 86 -14.47 12.55 6.15
CA ALA A 86 -13.11 12.68 5.64
C ALA A 86 -12.96 11.88 4.35
N CYS A 87 -11.92 12.22 3.60
CA CYS A 87 -11.58 11.54 2.37
C CYS A 87 -10.62 10.38 2.61
N VAL A 88 -10.94 9.22 2.03
CA VAL A 88 -9.98 8.14 1.81
C VAL A 88 -9.62 8.15 0.33
N CYS A 89 -8.37 8.51 0.04
CA CYS A 89 -7.91 8.71 -1.33
C CYS A 89 -7.72 7.39 -2.08
N ASP A 90 -7.95 7.45 -3.39
CA ASP A 90 -7.62 6.38 -4.31
C ASP A 90 -6.10 6.25 -4.46
N ASP A 91 -5.64 5.08 -4.90
CA ASP A 91 -4.20 4.81 -5.10
C ASP A 91 -3.59 5.85 -6.06
N GLY A 92 -2.49 6.46 -5.64
CA GLY A 92 -1.81 7.52 -6.38
C GLY A 92 -2.27 8.93 -6.04
N PHE A 93 -3.20 9.10 -5.09
CA PHE A 93 -3.61 10.38 -4.54
C PHE A 93 -3.46 10.41 -3.02
N GLU A 94 -3.21 11.60 -2.48
CA GLU A 94 -2.95 11.85 -1.08
C GLU A 94 -3.38 13.28 -0.67
N GLY A 95 -3.20 13.59 0.61
CA GLY A 95 -3.72 14.82 1.21
C GLY A 95 -5.09 14.63 1.83
N HIS A 96 -5.60 15.69 2.47
CA HIS A 96 -6.85 15.62 3.24
C HIS A 96 -8.12 15.53 2.38
N ASP A 97 -8.00 15.90 1.11
CA ASP A 97 -9.05 16.07 0.12
C ASP A 97 -8.68 15.38 -1.21
N CYS A 98 -7.59 14.62 -1.22
CA CYS A 98 -7.13 13.83 -2.37
C CYS A 98 -6.81 14.66 -3.64
N GLU A 99 -6.50 15.95 -3.48
CA GLU A 99 -6.07 16.80 -4.59
C GLU A 99 -4.66 16.44 -5.08
N ARG A 100 -3.78 16.04 -4.16
CA ARG A 100 -2.36 15.82 -4.45
C ARG A 100 -2.14 14.43 -5.00
N ARG A 101 -1.38 14.30 -6.07
CA ARG A 101 -0.89 13.01 -6.57
C ARG A 101 0.34 12.57 -5.80
N SER A 102 0.38 11.30 -5.40
CA SER A 102 1.56 10.71 -4.78
C SER A 102 2.70 10.56 -5.80
N CYS A 103 3.91 10.92 -5.41
CA CYS A 103 5.10 10.68 -6.22
C CYS A 103 5.72 9.29 -5.98
N PRO A 104 6.47 8.77 -6.95
CA PRO A 104 7.28 7.57 -6.78
C PRO A 104 8.19 7.68 -5.56
N ARG A 105 8.33 6.56 -4.87
CA ARG A 105 9.23 6.41 -3.73
C ARG A 105 10.31 5.38 -4.04
N GLY A 106 11.47 5.59 -3.44
CA GLY A 106 12.64 4.77 -3.67
C GLY A 106 13.70 4.94 -2.59
N ASP A 107 14.79 4.23 -2.82
CA ASP A 107 15.97 4.15 -1.96
C ASP A 107 16.98 5.21 -2.39
N ASP A 108 17.66 5.88 -1.45
CA ASP A 108 18.72 6.81 -1.83
C ASP A 108 19.96 5.99 -2.25
N PRO A 109 20.42 6.03 -3.51
CA PRO A 109 21.54 5.22 -3.96
C PRO A 109 22.88 5.61 -3.30
N ARG A 110 22.92 6.69 -2.52
CA ARG A 110 24.10 7.07 -1.73
C ARG A 110 24.12 6.45 -0.34
N THR A 111 23.01 5.91 0.15
CA THR A 111 23.01 5.12 1.38
C THR A 111 23.61 3.75 1.06
N THR A 112 24.63 3.34 1.83
CA THR A 112 25.37 2.09 1.58
C THR A 112 25.16 1.10 2.71
N GLY A 113 25.31 -0.20 2.43
CA GLY A 113 25.22 -1.25 3.44
C GLY A 113 23.78 -1.60 3.84
N GLN A 114 22.81 -1.23 2.99
CA GLN A 114 21.41 -1.56 3.17
C GLN A 114 21.08 -2.94 2.62
N SER A 115 19.93 -3.44 3.06
CA SER A 115 19.34 -4.72 2.68
C SER A 115 17.91 -4.51 2.22
N ARG A 116 17.54 -5.20 1.14
CA ARG A 116 16.14 -5.36 0.75
C ARG A 116 15.46 -6.32 1.73
N GLU A 117 14.17 -6.10 1.98
CA GLU A 117 13.37 -7.04 2.74
C GLU A 117 13.33 -8.39 2.00
N VAL A 118 13.62 -9.47 2.74
CA VAL A 118 13.40 -10.84 2.28
C VAL A 118 12.52 -11.55 3.29
N GLN A 119 11.35 -11.99 2.85
CA GLN A 119 10.49 -12.85 3.67
C GLN A 119 10.58 -14.28 3.18
N THR A 120 10.67 -15.24 4.10
CA THR A 120 10.74 -16.66 3.76
C THR A 120 9.45 -17.37 4.11
N ILE A 121 9.00 -18.26 3.22
CA ILE A 121 7.84 -19.12 3.42
C ILE A 121 8.29 -20.59 3.36
N SER A 122 7.81 -21.37 4.32
CA SER A 122 7.89 -22.83 4.31
C SER A 122 6.51 -23.41 4.61
N CYS A 123 6.03 -24.29 3.76
CA CYS A 123 4.72 -24.91 3.91
C CYS A 123 4.74 -26.39 3.55
N VAL A 124 3.95 -27.17 4.28
CA VAL A 124 3.83 -28.62 4.11
C VAL A 124 2.38 -28.97 3.82
N TYR A 125 2.15 -29.74 2.77
CA TYR A 125 0.83 -30.19 2.34
C TYR A 125 0.70 -31.72 2.38
N THR A 126 -0.54 -32.21 2.48
CA THR A 126 -0.88 -33.64 2.45
C THR A 126 -1.54 -34.05 1.13
N ALA A 127 -2.31 -33.14 0.53
CA ALA A 127 -2.77 -33.20 -0.86
C ALA A 127 -2.82 -31.78 -1.45
N VAL A 128 -2.78 -31.66 -2.78
CA VAL A 128 -2.75 -30.35 -3.45
C VAL A 128 -3.92 -29.50 -2.94
N ALA A 129 -3.58 -28.35 -2.38
CA ALA A 129 -4.51 -27.42 -1.76
C ALA A 129 -4.31 -26.01 -2.31
N SER A 130 -5.36 -25.21 -2.26
CA SER A 130 -5.31 -23.79 -2.53
C SER A 130 -5.19 -22.95 -1.25
N PHE A 131 -4.66 -21.75 -1.39
CA PHE A 131 -4.57 -20.75 -0.34
C PHE A 131 -4.47 -19.36 -0.96
N THR A 132 -4.72 -18.31 -0.19
CA THR A 132 -4.36 -16.94 -0.57
C THR A 132 -3.38 -16.35 0.42
N LEU A 133 -2.56 -15.41 -0.05
CA LEU A 133 -1.71 -14.59 0.78
C LEU A 133 -2.29 -13.18 0.85
N SER A 134 -2.00 -12.47 1.94
CA SER A 134 -2.31 -11.06 2.06
C SER A 134 -1.13 -10.24 2.55
N PHE A 135 -1.07 -9.00 2.07
CA PHE A 135 -0.10 -7.98 2.45
C PHE A 135 -0.84 -6.65 2.62
N ARG A 136 -0.67 -5.97 3.76
CA ARG A 136 -1.37 -4.70 4.04
C ARG A 136 -2.89 -4.76 3.83
N GLY A 137 -3.49 -5.92 4.15
CA GLY A 137 -4.92 -6.19 3.98
C GLY A 137 -5.39 -6.45 2.54
N LYS A 138 -4.49 -6.43 1.55
CA LYS A 138 -4.78 -6.76 0.16
C LYS A 138 -4.48 -8.23 -0.10
N VAL A 139 -5.36 -8.90 -0.82
CA VAL A 139 -5.34 -10.37 -0.99
C VAL A 139 -4.85 -10.72 -2.40
N SER A 140 -4.03 -11.76 -2.50
CA SER A 140 -3.59 -12.33 -3.77
C SER A 140 -4.72 -13.01 -4.54
N THR A 141 -4.46 -13.34 -5.80
CA THR A 141 -5.23 -14.38 -6.48
C THR A 141 -5.10 -15.72 -5.75
N ILE A 142 -6.00 -16.66 -6.05
CA ILE A 142 -5.96 -18.00 -5.45
C ILE A 142 -4.68 -18.70 -5.92
N LEU A 143 -3.86 -19.12 -4.95
CA LEU A 143 -2.60 -19.82 -5.17
C LEU A 143 -2.79 -21.32 -4.93
N SER A 144 -1.92 -22.11 -5.53
CA SER A 144 -1.85 -23.56 -5.31
C SER A 144 -0.58 -23.92 -4.53
N SER A 145 -0.65 -24.90 -3.66
CA SER A 145 0.52 -25.55 -3.02
C SER A 145 1.61 -25.99 -4.01
N GLY A 146 1.24 -26.27 -5.27
CA GLY A 146 2.17 -26.63 -6.34
C GLY A 146 2.60 -25.48 -7.26
N ILE A 147 2.28 -24.22 -6.93
CA ILE A 147 2.59 -23.08 -7.80
C ILE A 147 4.11 -22.93 -8.02
N LEU A 148 4.50 -22.67 -9.27
CA LEU A 148 5.90 -22.46 -9.65
C LEU A 148 6.38 -21.07 -9.21
N ALA A 149 7.70 -20.90 -9.09
CA ALA A 149 8.27 -19.64 -8.58
C ALA A 149 7.90 -18.43 -9.43
N ALA A 150 7.90 -18.55 -10.76
CA ALA A 150 7.56 -17.46 -11.68
C ALA A 150 6.07 -17.05 -11.59
N ASP A 151 5.18 -18.03 -11.42
CA ASP A 151 3.75 -17.77 -11.26
C ASP A 151 3.45 -17.13 -9.91
N LEU A 152 4.14 -17.57 -8.85
CA LEU A 152 4.04 -16.94 -7.53
C LEU A 152 4.55 -15.50 -7.56
N GLN A 153 5.67 -15.24 -8.23
CA GLN A 153 6.20 -13.89 -8.42
C GLN A 153 5.16 -12.98 -9.10
N THR A 154 4.55 -13.46 -10.18
CA THR A 154 3.52 -12.72 -10.91
C THR A 154 2.28 -12.46 -10.05
N ALA A 155 1.83 -13.47 -9.30
CA ALA A 155 0.68 -13.35 -8.42
C ALA A 155 0.91 -12.33 -7.29
N LEU A 156 2.08 -12.37 -6.65
CA LEU A 156 2.45 -11.41 -5.61
C LEU A 156 2.63 -9.99 -6.16
N ALA A 157 3.23 -9.83 -7.33
CA ALA A 157 3.38 -8.52 -7.96
C ALA A 157 2.04 -7.85 -8.30
N SER A 158 0.98 -8.66 -8.49
CA SER A 158 -0.38 -8.16 -8.73
C SER A 158 -1.12 -7.72 -7.46
N VAL A 159 -0.59 -8.03 -6.27
CA VAL A 159 -1.18 -7.56 -5.00
C VAL A 159 -0.88 -6.07 -4.84
N PRO A 160 -1.90 -5.20 -4.68
CA PRO A 160 -1.68 -3.79 -4.47
C PRO A 160 -0.74 -3.54 -3.30
N THR A 161 0.14 -2.53 -3.44
CA THR A 161 1.19 -2.13 -2.48
C THR A 161 2.41 -3.05 -2.34
N ILE A 162 2.47 -4.19 -3.05
CA ILE A 162 3.70 -5.01 -3.14
C ILE A 162 4.61 -4.48 -4.26
N GLY A 163 4.08 -4.37 -5.49
CA GLY A 163 4.86 -4.05 -6.69
C GLY A 163 5.82 -5.18 -7.08
N ASP A 164 6.98 -4.86 -7.65
CA ASP A 164 7.91 -5.89 -8.11
C ASP A 164 8.52 -6.68 -6.94
N VAL A 165 8.60 -7.98 -7.13
CA VAL A 165 9.25 -8.93 -6.22
C VAL A 165 10.11 -9.92 -7.01
N GLN A 166 11.10 -10.50 -6.35
CA GLN A 166 11.86 -11.63 -6.87
C GLN A 166 11.60 -12.86 -5.99
N VAL A 167 11.19 -13.97 -6.59
CA VAL A 167 10.89 -15.22 -5.89
C VAL A 167 11.92 -16.28 -6.24
N SER A 168 12.50 -16.93 -5.23
CA SER A 168 13.42 -18.06 -5.41
C SER A 168 13.05 -19.23 -4.49
N TYR A 169 13.15 -20.46 -5.01
CA TYR A 169 12.86 -21.69 -4.27
C TYR A 169 14.15 -22.47 -4.03
N SER A 170 14.38 -22.90 -2.79
CA SER A 170 15.56 -23.70 -2.45
C SER A 170 15.58 -25.08 -3.14
N ALA A 171 14.42 -25.61 -3.51
CA ALA A 171 14.29 -26.85 -4.28
C ALA A 171 14.34 -26.64 -5.82
N GLY A 172 14.53 -25.41 -6.29
CA GLY A 172 14.59 -25.03 -7.70
C GLY A 172 13.29 -24.37 -8.21
N PRO A 173 13.36 -23.53 -9.26
CA PRO A 173 12.23 -22.67 -9.69
C PRO A 173 11.02 -23.45 -10.25
N ASN A 174 11.25 -24.70 -10.68
CA ASN A 174 10.23 -25.58 -11.23
C ASN A 174 9.64 -26.55 -10.17
N SER A 175 10.05 -26.44 -8.91
CA SER A 175 9.40 -27.18 -7.82
C SER A 175 8.09 -26.51 -7.43
N GLY A 176 7.19 -27.26 -6.78
CA GLY A 176 6.03 -26.67 -6.12
C GLY A 176 6.43 -25.78 -4.94
N ALA A 177 5.60 -24.80 -4.61
CA ALA A 177 5.79 -23.90 -3.48
C ALA A 177 5.90 -24.68 -2.15
N CYS A 178 4.87 -25.44 -1.81
CA CYS A 178 4.83 -26.28 -0.62
C CYS A 178 5.31 -27.69 -0.93
N THR A 179 5.81 -28.40 0.08
CA THR A 179 6.32 -29.76 -0.08
C THR A 179 5.43 -30.79 0.63
N LEU A 180 5.47 -32.04 0.18
CA LEU A 180 4.88 -33.13 0.96
C LEU A 180 5.68 -33.32 2.25
N ALA A 181 5.02 -33.80 3.31
CA ALA A 181 5.67 -34.07 4.60
C ALA A 181 6.84 -35.07 4.52
N SER A 182 6.87 -35.90 3.47
CA SER A 182 7.91 -36.89 3.19
C SER A 182 9.07 -36.36 2.35
N GLN A 183 9.04 -35.11 1.91
CA GLN A 183 10.05 -34.50 1.04
C GLN A 183 10.91 -33.48 1.80
N ALA A 184 12.10 -33.20 1.26
CA ALA A 184 12.92 -32.10 1.76
C ALA A 184 12.14 -30.78 1.64
N ALA A 185 12.19 -29.95 2.67
CA ALA A 185 11.46 -28.69 2.71
C ALA A 185 11.94 -27.74 1.61
N ASN A 186 10.97 -27.13 0.91
CA ASN A 186 11.24 -26.01 0.01
C ASN A 186 11.12 -24.71 0.83
N THR A 187 12.20 -23.94 0.87
CA THR A 187 12.18 -22.58 1.39
C THR A 187 11.97 -21.63 0.24
N ILE A 188 10.83 -20.94 0.25
CA ILE A 188 10.49 -19.88 -0.68
C ILE A 188 11.06 -18.59 -0.12
N SER A 189 11.93 -17.91 -0.86
CA SER A 189 12.44 -16.58 -0.48
C SER A 189 11.84 -15.53 -1.41
N ILE A 190 11.17 -14.54 -0.83
CA ILE A 190 10.51 -13.44 -1.53
C ILE A 190 11.30 -12.17 -1.21
N THR A 191 12.04 -11.66 -2.18
CA THR A 191 12.75 -10.37 -2.07
C THR A 191 11.85 -9.27 -2.60
N PHE A 192 11.54 -8.27 -1.77
CA PHE A 192 10.72 -7.14 -2.18
C PHE A 192 11.58 -6.10 -2.90
N ILE A 193 11.20 -5.70 -4.12
CA ILE A 193 11.95 -4.77 -4.96
C ILE A 193 11.30 -3.39 -4.97
N SER A 194 9.97 -3.33 -5.05
CA SER A 194 9.23 -2.06 -5.06
C SER A 194 8.81 -1.59 -3.68
N ALA A 195 8.30 -2.47 -2.83
CA ALA A 195 8.06 -2.16 -1.43
C ALA A 195 9.40 -2.15 -0.65
N LEU A 196 9.71 -1.03 0.00
CA LEU A 196 11.01 -0.79 0.65
C LEU A 196 10.85 -0.55 2.15
N GLY A 197 11.97 -0.67 2.87
CA GLY A 197 12.03 -0.59 4.33
C GLY A 197 11.77 -1.93 5.01
N ASP A 198 11.58 -1.88 6.33
CA ASP A 198 11.12 -2.99 7.15
C ASP A 198 9.63 -3.22 6.87
N LEU A 199 9.29 -4.31 6.19
CA LEU A 199 7.93 -4.54 5.69
C LEU A 199 7.12 -5.41 6.67
N PRO A 200 5.79 -5.24 6.71
CA PRO A 200 4.96 -6.14 7.48
C PRO A 200 5.04 -7.55 6.89
N LEU A 201 4.98 -8.55 7.77
CA LEU A 201 5.00 -9.95 7.36
C LEU A 201 3.80 -10.30 6.44
N LEU A 202 4.01 -11.05 5.38
CA LEU A 202 2.94 -11.66 4.59
C LEU A 202 2.06 -12.54 5.49
N ARG A 203 0.76 -12.59 5.22
CA ARG A 203 -0.17 -13.43 5.97
C ARG A 203 -0.77 -14.48 5.06
N VAL A 204 -0.82 -15.72 5.54
CA VAL A 204 -1.65 -16.76 4.92
C VAL A 204 -3.08 -16.60 5.44
N ASN A 205 -4.04 -16.54 4.52
CA ASN A 205 -5.42 -16.30 4.88
C ASN A 205 -6.12 -17.58 5.38
N THR A 206 -7.28 -17.40 6.02
CA THR A 206 -8.06 -18.47 6.65
C THR A 206 -8.86 -19.33 5.66
N ASP A 207 -8.86 -18.97 4.37
CA ASP A 207 -9.41 -19.76 3.27
C ASP A 207 -8.61 -21.05 3.02
N ARG A 208 -7.39 -21.12 3.55
CA ARG A 208 -6.55 -22.32 3.52
C ARG A 208 -7.22 -23.49 4.25
N ASN A 209 -7.22 -24.65 3.60
CA ASN A 209 -7.64 -25.90 4.24
C ASN A 209 -6.56 -26.42 5.20
N LEU A 210 -6.81 -26.32 6.52
CA LEU A 210 -5.86 -26.76 7.55
C LEU A 210 -5.59 -28.27 7.59
N VAL A 211 -6.45 -29.09 6.97
CA VAL A 211 -6.22 -30.55 6.86
C VAL A 211 -5.27 -30.85 5.69
N LEU A 212 -5.46 -30.16 4.56
CA LEU A 212 -4.66 -30.39 3.35
C LEU A 212 -3.33 -29.62 3.36
N LEU A 213 -3.30 -28.49 4.05
CA LEU A 213 -2.13 -27.63 4.21
C LEU A 213 -1.91 -27.34 5.71
N PRO A 214 -1.50 -28.32 6.53
CA PRO A 214 -1.47 -28.19 7.98
C PRO A 214 -0.37 -27.26 8.50
N ALA A 215 0.78 -27.21 7.84
CA ALA A 215 1.90 -26.37 8.28
C ALA A 215 2.19 -25.26 7.26
N PHE A 216 2.27 -24.03 7.75
CA PHE A 216 2.61 -22.86 6.96
C PHE A 216 3.30 -21.86 7.88
N MET A 217 4.56 -21.54 7.62
CA MET A 217 5.34 -20.57 8.36
C MET A 217 5.86 -19.50 7.41
N ILE A 218 5.82 -18.26 7.86
CA ILE A 218 6.34 -17.09 7.16
C ILE A 218 7.25 -16.37 8.17
N ASN A 219 8.48 -16.03 7.77
CA ASN A 219 9.43 -15.29 8.60
C ASN A 219 9.86 -13.99 7.92
N SER A 220 10.04 -12.92 8.70
CA SER A 220 10.52 -11.59 8.29
C SER A 220 11.50 -10.98 9.30
N ASP A 221 11.89 -11.73 10.31
CA ASP A 221 12.58 -11.25 11.51
C ASP A 221 14.10 -11.44 11.45
N GLY A 222 14.66 -11.74 10.28
CA GLY A 222 16.07 -12.07 10.11
C GLY A 222 16.42 -13.54 10.39
N ILE A 223 15.43 -14.38 10.73
CA ILE A 223 15.63 -15.81 10.99
C ILE A 223 15.26 -16.63 9.76
N SER A 224 15.79 -17.86 9.65
CA SER A 224 15.43 -18.82 8.59
C SER A 224 15.62 -18.25 7.18
N GLY A 225 16.69 -17.47 6.98
CA GLY A 225 17.03 -16.85 5.71
C GLY A 225 16.21 -15.61 5.35
N SER A 226 15.28 -15.16 6.22
CA SER A 226 14.66 -13.86 6.07
C SER A 226 15.66 -12.74 6.37
N ILE A 227 15.40 -11.54 5.86
CA ILE A 227 16.23 -10.35 6.04
C ILE A 227 15.29 -9.18 6.26
N GLN A 228 15.51 -8.44 7.35
CA GLN A 228 14.78 -7.20 7.61
C GLN A 228 15.30 -6.09 6.68
N GLY A 229 14.39 -5.47 5.96
CA GLY A 229 14.70 -4.40 5.03
C GLY A 229 15.15 -3.12 5.74
N THR A 230 16.19 -2.49 5.20
CA THR A 230 16.75 -1.23 5.72
C THR A 230 16.85 -0.12 4.66
N ASN A 231 16.48 -0.44 3.41
CA ASN A 231 16.37 0.54 2.34
C ASN A 231 15.36 1.64 2.67
N GLU A 232 15.64 2.88 2.28
CA GLU A 232 14.67 3.95 2.42
C GLU A 232 13.46 3.73 1.51
N ASN A 233 12.31 4.26 1.94
CA ASN A 233 11.12 4.41 1.10
C ASN A 233 10.79 5.90 0.97
N ALA A 234 11.74 6.65 0.44
CA ALA A 234 11.71 8.10 0.40
C ALA A 234 11.05 8.63 -0.87
N GLU A 235 10.28 9.71 -0.75
CA GLU A 235 9.74 10.42 -1.90
C GLU A 235 10.87 10.88 -2.83
N CYS A 236 10.75 10.54 -4.11
CA CYS A 236 11.77 10.78 -5.11
C CYS A 236 13.18 10.33 -4.67
N SER A 237 13.25 9.26 -3.87
CA SER A 237 14.49 8.70 -3.33
C SER A 237 15.38 9.72 -2.62
N ASN A 238 14.80 10.76 -1.99
CA ASN A 238 15.51 11.93 -1.43
C ASN A 238 16.34 12.75 -2.44
N ASN A 239 16.15 12.50 -3.74
CA ASN A 239 17.01 12.93 -4.82
C ASN A 239 16.27 13.70 -5.93
N GLY A 240 15.08 14.20 -5.60
CA GLY A 240 14.30 15.07 -6.47
C GLY A 240 13.20 15.79 -5.70
N LEU A 241 12.46 16.63 -6.41
CA LEU A 241 11.27 17.30 -5.91
C LEU A 241 10.02 16.70 -6.54
N CYS A 242 9.04 16.35 -5.72
CA CYS A 242 7.74 15.90 -6.17
C CYS A 242 6.90 17.08 -6.69
N ASN A 243 6.40 16.96 -7.91
CA ASN A 243 5.30 17.78 -8.40
C ASN A 243 3.99 17.07 -8.09
N TYR A 244 3.28 17.53 -7.05
CA TYR A 244 2.03 16.91 -6.59
C TYR A 244 0.84 17.10 -7.54
N ASP A 245 0.90 18.00 -8.51
CA ASP A 245 -0.18 18.15 -9.51
C ASP A 245 -0.13 17.04 -10.56
N THR A 246 1.08 16.53 -10.83
CA THR A 246 1.36 15.51 -11.85
C THR A 246 1.77 14.15 -11.27
N GLY A 247 2.20 14.10 -10.02
CA GLY A 247 2.75 12.89 -9.37
C GLY A 247 4.12 12.51 -9.90
N THR A 248 4.90 13.47 -10.42
CA THR A 248 6.20 13.21 -11.06
C THR A 248 7.36 13.78 -10.27
N CYS A 249 8.47 13.05 -10.20
CA CYS A 249 9.70 13.51 -9.57
C CYS A 249 10.60 14.26 -10.56
N THR A 250 10.99 15.48 -10.20
CA THR A 250 12.05 16.21 -10.91
C THR A 250 13.38 15.94 -10.23
N CYS A 251 14.25 15.17 -10.87
CA CYS A 251 15.51 14.71 -10.27
C CYS A 251 16.55 15.83 -10.15
N PHE A 252 17.32 15.81 -9.07
CA PHE A 252 18.48 16.67 -8.90
C PHE A 252 19.62 16.30 -9.86
N ASN A 253 20.56 17.21 -10.05
CA ASN A 253 21.65 17.03 -11.00
C ASN A 253 22.49 15.77 -10.67
N GLY A 254 22.63 14.87 -11.65
CA GLY A 254 23.34 13.60 -11.51
C GLY A 254 22.47 12.44 -11.00
N MET A 255 21.16 12.66 -10.90
CA MET A 255 20.20 11.62 -10.53
C MET A 255 19.27 11.32 -11.69
N ALA A 256 18.88 10.07 -11.83
CA ALA A 256 17.91 9.63 -12.84
C ALA A 256 17.00 8.54 -12.28
N SER A 257 16.00 8.18 -13.09
CA SER A 257 15.05 7.11 -12.79
C SER A 257 15.74 5.76 -12.61
N SER A 258 15.36 5.02 -11.57
CA SER A 258 15.96 3.73 -11.24
C SER A 258 15.09 2.54 -11.67
N ASN A 259 15.70 1.36 -11.65
CA ASN A 259 15.01 0.06 -11.71
C ASN A 259 14.73 -0.51 -10.30
N GLY A 260 15.03 0.23 -9.22
CA GLY A 260 14.92 -0.25 -7.84
C GLY A 260 15.98 -1.26 -7.41
N LEU A 261 17.00 -1.52 -8.23
CA LEU A 261 18.10 -2.45 -7.96
C LEU A 261 19.47 -1.78 -8.16
N GLY A 262 19.53 -0.46 -8.01
CA GLY A 262 20.75 0.33 -8.20
C GLY A 262 21.14 0.56 -9.67
N GLY A 263 20.29 0.18 -10.63
CA GLY A 263 20.48 0.43 -12.05
C GLY A 263 19.49 1.45 -12.61
N LEU A 264 19.75 1.89 -13.84
CA LEU A 264 18.83 2.75 -14.60
C LEU A 264 17.52 2.00 -14.89
N GLY A 265 16.39 2.68 -14.77
CA GLY A 265 15.08 2.09 -15.05
C GLY A 265 13.97 3.13 -15.23
N LEU A 266 12.71 2.71 -15.14
CA LEU A 266 11.54 3.51 -15.48
C LEU A 266 10.66 3.87 -14.27
N ARG A 267 11.12 3.68 -13.03
CA ARG A 267 10.34 4.00 -11.82
C ARG A 267 10.07 5.50 -11.64
N ALA A 268 10.81 6.36 -12.34
CA ALA A 268 10.75 7.82 -12.25
C ALA A 268 10.92 8.34 -10.81
N ASP A 269 11.80 7.68 -10.04
CA ASP A 269 11.97 7.86 -8.60
C ASP A 269 13.26 8.58 -8.22
N CYS A 270 14.08 8.99 -9.18
CA CYS A 270 15.40 9.59 -8.94
C CYS A 270 16.36 8.71 -8.12
N GLY A 271 16.16 7.40 -8.10
CA GLY A 271 16.94 6.45 -7.29
C GLY A 271 18.21 5.92 -7.97
N PHE A 272 18.64 6.49 -9.10
CA PHE A 272 19.85 6.06 -9.82
C PHE A 272 20.88 7.19 -9.90
N LEU A 273 22.10 6.91 -9.45
CA LEU A 273 23.24 7.83 -9.54
C LEU A 273 23.87 7.73 -10.94
N VAL A 274 23.77 8.79 -11.73
CA VAL A 274 24.35 8.84 -13.08
C VAL A 274 25.89 8.95 -12.98
N PRO A 275 26.66 8.03 -13.59
CA PRO A 275 28.12 8.09 -13.59
C PRO A 275 28.66 9.39 -14.16
N GLU A 276 29.74 9.91 -13.58
CA GLU A 276 30.32 11.22 -13.95
C GLU A 276 30.80 11.29 -15.41
N MET A 277 31.24 10.16 -15.99
CA MET A 277 31.64 10.10 -17.40
C MET A 277 30.47 10.35 -18.37
N ASP A 278 29.25 9.97 -18.00
CA ASP A 278 28.06 10.18 -18.83
C ASP A 278 27.51 11.61 -18.71
N ARG A 279 27.89 12.34 -17.66
CA ARG A 279 27.50 13.75 -17.44
C ARG A 279 28.34 14.73 -18.27
N LEU A 280 29.53 14.33 -18.69
CA LEU A 280 30.44 15.15 -19.49
C LEU A 280 30.18 15.05 -21.00
N ALA A 281 29.52 13.99 -21.46
CA ALA A 281 29.15 13.80 -22.87
C ALA A 281 28.12 14.84 -23.37
N ASP A 282 27.40 15.52 -22.47
CA ASP A 282 26.44 16.59 -22.80
C ASP A 282 27.11 17.98 -22.95
N THR A 283 28.43 18.08 -22.71
CA THR A 283 29.16 19.36 -22.81
C THR A 283 30.02 19.50 -24.06
N THR A 284 30.04 18.50 -24.94
CA THR A 284 30.89 18.48 -26.14
C THR A 284 30.24 19.03 -27.42
N GLU A 285 29.02 19.60 -27.37
CA GLU A 285 28.38 20.25 -28.54
C GLU A 285 28.25 21.79 -28.45
N VAL A 286 29.07 22.45 -27.61
CA VAL A 286 29.14 23.92 -27.59
C VAL A 286 30.59 24.39 -27.67
N TYR A 287 31.21 24.25 -28.85
CA TYR A 287 32.32 25.10 -29.32
C TYR A 287 32.34 25.19 -30.84
#